data_AF-A0A9X3JK31-F1
#
_entry.id   AF-A0A9X3JK31-F1
#
_cell.length_a   1.000
_cell.length_b   1.000
_cell.length_c   1.000
_cell.angle_alpha   90.00
_cell.angle_beta   90.00
_cell.angle_gamma   90.00
#
_symmetry.space_group_name_H-M   'P 1'
#
loop_
_entity.id
_entity.type
_entity.pdbx_description
1 polymer ?
#
loop_
_entity_poly.entity_id
_entity_poly.type
_entity_poly.pdbx_seq_one_letter_code
_entity_poly.pdbx_strand_id
1 'polypeptide(L)'
;MTIDPPRVLVTVASKHGATMELATALARALADSDAGRRHGLSAVALPVERRPDPDGFDAVVLGSGVYAGRWLEPARHYADDQAMALRKRPVWLLSSGPIGEPPFPPDEPHDVGPLVASLRARGHRVLPGRLDKRLLGIGERAMVTAMRAPVGDFRDWDGLREWAEEMAAELVDVLSDQPSPTPS
;
A
#
# COMPACT_ATOMS: atom_id res chain seq x y z
N MET A 1 19.26 -21.56 -14.27
CA MET A 1 19.14 -20.86 -12.98
C MET A 1 17.68 -20.54 -12.81
N THR A 2 17.01 -21.19 -11.87
CA THR A 2 15.64 -20.84 -11.49
C THR A 2 15.76 -19.67 -10.54
N ILE A 3 15.33 -18.48 -10.96
CA ILE A 3 15.16 -17.36 -10.03
C ILE A 3 14.04 -17.80 -9.10
N ASP A 4 14.25 -17.76 -7.79
CA ASP A 4 13.17 -18.03 -6.85
C ASP A 4 12.01 -17.07 -7.14
N PRO A 5 10.75 -17.55 -7.14
CA PRO A 5 9.60 -16.73 -7.52
C PRO A 5 9.53 -15.47 -6.63
N PRO A 6 9.38 -14.26 -7.22
CA PRO A 6 9.37 -13.02 -6.44
C PRO A 6 8.28 -13.02 -5.36
N ARG A 7 8.63 -12.56 -4.15
CA ARG A 7 7.75 -12.49 -3.00
C ARG A 7 7.52 -11.05 -2.59
N VAL A 8 6.26 -10.60 -2.61
CA VAL A 8 5.87 -9.24 -2.25
C VAL A 8 5.13 -9.21 -0.92
N LEU A 9 5.56 -8.33 -0.02
CA LEU A 9 4.81 -7.99 1.18
C LEU A 9 3.95 -6.75 0.91
N VAL A 10 2.64 -6.88 1.07
CA VAL A 10 1.73 -5.72 1.10
C VAL A 10 1.33 -5.50 2.56
N THR A 11 1.90 -4.47 3.19
CA THR A 11 1.65 -4.18 4.61
C THR A 11 0.98 -2.83 4.81
N VAL A 12 -0.15 -2.80 5.53
CA VAL A 12 -0.93 -1.56 5.69
C VAL A 12 -1.44 -1.32 7.10
N ALA A 13 -1.56 -0.04 7.48
CA ALA A 13 -2.38 0.38 8.62
C ALA A 13 -3.83 0.64 8.18
N SER A 14 -4.80 0.08 8.90
CA SER A 14 -6.22 0.17 8.54
C SER A 14 -7.09 0.33 9.79
N LYS A 15 -7.82 1.45 9.89
CA LYS A 15 -8.68 1.72 11.05
C LYS A 15 -10.02 1.00 11.00
N HIS A 16 -10.69 1.00 9.84
CA HIS A 16 -12.01 0.38 9.65
C HIS A 16 -12.02 -0.71 8.55
N GLY A 17 -10.87 -1.31 8.27
CA GLY A 17 -10.77 -2.47 7.37
C GLY A 17 -10.62 -2.13 5.87
N ALA A 18 -11.14 -1.00 5.39
CA ALA A 18 -11.14 -0.67 3.96
C ALA A 18 -9.75 -0.70 3.29
N THR A 19 -8.71 -0.18 3.95
CA THR A 19 -7.33 -0.23 3.44
C THR A 19 -6.78 -1.64 3.41
N MET A 20 -7.16 -2.48 4.37
CA MET A 20 -6.74 -3.88 4.42
C MET A 20 -7.42 -4.70 3.30
N GLU A 21 -8.67 -4.36 2.97
CA GLU A 21 -9.36 -4.93 1.81
C GLU A 21 -8.65 -4.56 0.49
N LEU A 22 -8.22 -3.29 0.33
CA LEU A 22 -7.38 -2.87 -0.81
C LEU A 22 -6.05 -3.64 -0.86
N ALA A 23 -5.33 -3.74 0.27
CA ALA A 23 -4.08 -4.47 0.33
C ALA A 23 -4.22 -5.96 -0.02
N THR A 24 -5.32 -6.58 0.43
CA THR A 24 -5.63 -7.98 0.11
C THR A 24 -5.95 -8.16 -1.38
N ALA A 25 -6.71 -7.24 -1.95
CA ALA A 25 -7.00 -7.24 -3.39
C ALA A 25 -5.74 -7.00 -4.21
N LEU A 26 -4.86 -6.09 -3.80
CA LEU A 26 -3.58 -5.83 -4.46
C LEU A 26 -2.69 -7.05 -4.45
N ALA A 27 -2.54 -7.73 -3.31
CA ALA A 27 -1.74 -8.96 -3.23
C ALA A 27 -2.24 -10.03 -4.21
N ARG A 28 -3.56 -10.20 -4.34
CA ARG A 28 -4.15 -11.12 -5.33
C ARG A 28 -3.90 -10.65 -6.76
N ALA A 29 -4.18 -9.39 -7.04
CA ALA A 29 -4.01 -8.80 -8.37
C ALA A 29 -2.55 -8.87 -8.86
N LEU A 30 -1.57 -8.78 -7.95
CA LEU A 30 -0.16 -8.97 -8.29
C LEU A 30 0.15 -10.39 -8.73
N ALA A 31 -0.33 -11.40 -8.01
CA ALA A 31 -0.17 -12.79 -8.40
C ALA A 31 -0.93 -13.12 -9.69
N ASP A 32 -2.11 -12.51 -9.87
CA ASP A 32 -2.98 -12.66 -11.03
C ASP A 32 -2.60 -11.75 -12.21
N SER A 33 -1.55 -10.93 -12.09
CA SER A 33 -1.07 -10.10 -13.20
C SER A 33 -0.41 -10.95 -14.28
N ASP A 34 -0.25 -10.42 -15.49
CA ASP A 34 0.44 -11.13 -16.58
C ASP A 34 1.89 -11.47 -16.21
N ALA A 35 2.62 -10.50 -15.65
CA ALA A 35 3.96 -10.71 -15.14
C ALA A 35 3.97 -11.68 -13.94
N GLY A 36 2.99 -11.55 -13.05
CA GLY A 36 2.88 -12.39 -11.86
C GLY A 36 2.73 -13.87 -12.20
N ARG A 37 1.79 -14.20 -13.10
CA ARG A 37 1.61 -15.58 -13.58
C ARG A 37 2.84 -16.12 -14.31
N ARG A 38 3.47 -15.29 -15.16
CA ARG A 38 4.63 -15.69 -15.96
C ARG A 38 5.86 -16.00 -15.09
N HIS A 39 6.06 -15.24 -14.02
CA HIS A 39 7.24 -15.33 -13.16
C HIS A 39 6.98 -16.01 -11.81
N GLY A 40 5.75 -16.48 -11.57
CA GLY A 40 5.36 -17.12 -10.32
C GLY A 40 5.34 -16.19 -9.12
N LEU A 41 5.13 -14.88 -9.33
CA LEU A 41 5.08 -13.89 -8.25
C LEU A 41 4.03 -14.27 -7.23
N SER A 42 4.43 -14.26 -5.95
CA SER A 42 3.53 -14.45 -4.83
C SER A 42 3.49 -13.18 -3.98
N ALA A 43 2.33 -12.86 -3.42
CA ALA A 43 2.18 -11.72 -2.54
C ALA A 43 1.31 -12.06 -1.34
N VAL A 44 1.60 -11.41 -0.21
CA VAL A 44 0.82 -11.55 1.03
C VAL A 44 0.45 -10.19 1.58
N ALA A 45 -0.78 -10.07 2.06
CA ALA A 45 -1.28 -8.86 2.69
C ALA A 45 -1.31 -9.03 4.22
N LEU A 46 -0.63 -8.14 4.97
CA LEU A 46 -0.56 -8.18 6.43
C LEU A 46 -0.81 -6.78 7.03
N PRO A 47 -1.43 -6.69 8.22
CA PRO A 47 -1.48 -5.43 8.94
C PRO A 47 -0.09 -5.05 9.48
N VAL A 48 0.28 -3.77 9.44
CA VAL A 48 1.59 -3.28 9.95
C VAL A 48 1.78 -3.57 11.43
N GLU A 49 0.68 -3.66 12.19
CA GLU A 49 0.68 -3.96 13.63
C GLU A 49 1.22 -5.36 13.94
N ARG A 50 1.22 -6.28 12.97
CA ARG A 50 1.89 -7.58 13.10
C ARG A 50 3.41 -7.51 12.95
N ARG A 51 3.95 -6.33 12.63
CA ARG A 51 5.37 -6.08 12.37
C ARG A 51 6.02 -7.13 11.46
N PRO A 52 5.47 -7.37 10.26
CA PRO A 52 6.10 -8.29 9.31
C PRO A 52 7.52 -7.85 9.01
N ASP A 53 8.46 -8.79 8.97
CA ASP A 53 9.85 -8.52 8.64
C ASP A 53 10.01 -8.33 7.12
N PRO A 54 10.41 -7.14 6.64
CA PRO A 54 10.66 -6.89 5.23
C PRO A 54 11.76 -7.78 4.62
N ASP A 55 12.71 -8.28 5.42
CA ASP A 55 13.86 -9.05 4.92
C ASP A 55 13.47 -10.42 4.37
N GLY A 56 12.27 -10.92 4.68
CA GLY A 56 11.71 -12.13 4.09
C GLY A 56 11.10 -11.96 2.70
N PHE A 57 11.21 -10.78 2.08
CA PHE A 57 10.55 -10.41 0.83
C PHE A 57 11.47 -9.64 -0.12
N ASP A 58 11.21 -9.81 -1.41
CA ASP A 58 11.97 -9.16 -2.50
C ASP A 58 11.49 -7.71 -2.71
N ALA A 59 10.23 -7.42 -2.38
CA ALA A 59 9.61 -6.12 -2.52
C ALA A 59 8.55 -5.86 -1.45
N VAL A 60 8.29 -4.57 -1.18
CA VAL A 60 7.29 -4.14 -0.19
C VAL A 60 6.37 -3.07 -0.77
N VAL A 61 5.07 -3.25 -0.56
CA VAL A 61 4.09 -2.17 -0.62
C VAL A 61 3.74 -1.79 0.82
N LEU A 62 4.08 -0.58 1.23
CA LEU A 62 3.71 -0.04 2.53
C LEU A 62 2.57 0.95 2.35
N GLY A 63 1.51 0.84 3.14
CA GLY A 63 0.39 1.77 3.01
C GLY A 63 -0.36 2.09 4.28
N SER A 64 -1.30 3.02 4.15
CA SER A 64 -2.15 3.48 5.24
C SER A 64 -3.48 4.01 4.73
N GLY A 65 -4.53 3.88 5.55
CA GLY A 65 -5.64 4.82 5.49
C GLY A 65 -5.17 6.24 5.80
N VAL A 66 -5.77 7.23 5.14
CA VAL A 66 -5.47 8.65 5.38
C VAL A 66 -6.58 9.25 6.23
N TYR A 67 -6.21 9.84 7.36
CA TYR A 67 -7.12 10.52 8.28
C TYR A 67 -6.57 11.89 8.61
N ALA A 68 -7.41 12.92 8.48
CA ALA A 68 -7.02 14.32 8.73
C ALA A 68 -5.70 14.70 8.00
N GLY A 69 -5.56 14.25 6.75
CA GLY A 69 -4.40 14.57 5.90
C GLY A 69 -3.10 13.87 6.27
N ARG A 70 -3.14 12.78 7.06
CA ARG A 70 -1.96 12.01 7.48
C ARG A 70 -2.21 10.51 7.41
N TRP A 71 -1.15 9.74 7.21
CA TRP A 71 -1.13 8.30 7.47
C TRP A 71 -1.33 8.03 8.95
N LEU A 72 -1.98 6.90 9.22
CA LEU A 72 -2.14 6.36 10.55
C LEU A 72 -0.77 6.15 11.19
N GLU A 73 -0.70 6.47 12.48
CA GLU A 73 0.52 6.39 13.26
C GLU A 73 1.22 5.01 13.19
N PRO A 74 0.53 3.85 13.21
CA PRO A 74 1.17 2.56 13.06
C PRO A 74 1.98 2.39 11.75
N ALA A 75 1.50 2.94 10.63
CA ALA A 75 2.23 2.86 9.36
C ALA A 75 3.47 3.74 9.36
N ARG A 76 3.39 4.94 9.95
CA ARG A 76 4.54 5.85 10.09
C ARG A 76 5.61 5.26 11.00
N HIS A 77 5.22 4.72 12.15
CA HIS A 77 6.16 4.03 13.05
C HIS A 77 6.80 2.81 12.37
N TYR A 78 6.02 2.01 11.63
CA TYR A 78 6.59 0.89 10.89
C TYR A 78 7.60 1.37 9.82
N ALA A 79 7.29 2.45 9.09
CA ALA A 79 8.20 3.05 8.12
C ALA A 79 9.54 3.46 8.76
N ASP A 80 9.48 4.12 9.92
CA ASP A 80 10.66 4.59 10.64
C ASP A 80 11.46 3.42 11.21
N ASP A 81 10.80 2.50 11.90
CA ASP A 81 11.41 1.33 12.55
C ASP A 81 12.09 0.39 11.54
N GLN A 82 11.49 0.22 10.35
CA GLN A 82 11.98 -0.69 9.31
C GLN A 82 12.73 0.03 8.18
N ALA A 83 13.02 1.33 8.31
CA ALA A 83 13.55 2.15 7.21
C ALA A 83 14.81 1.56 6.57
N MET A 84 15.74 1.01 7.36
CA MET A 84 16.97 0.42 6.83
C MET A 84 16.71 -0.85 6.02
N ALA A 85 15.78 -1.70 6.44
CA ALA A 85 15.39 -2.89 5.71
C ALA A 85 14.66 -2.47 4.42
N LEU A 86 13.63 -1.64 4.54
CA LEU A 86 12.83 -1.14 3.42
C LEU A 86 13.68 -0.52 2.30
N ARG A 87 14.68 0.30 2.63
CA ARG A 87 15.56 0.95 1.63
C ARG A 87 16.42 0.00 0.80
N LYS A 88 16.59 -1.26 1.22
CA LYS A 88 17.39 -2.26 0.50
C LYS A 88 16.62 -2.96 -0.61
N ARG A 89 15.32 -2.67 -0.75
CA ARG A 89 14.42 -3.34 -1.68
C ARG A 89 13.54 -2.33 -2.41
N PRO A 90 12.94 -2.72 -3.54
CA PRO A 90 11.87 -1.95 -4.16
C PRO A 90 10.72 -1.72 -3.17
N VAL A 91 10.36 -0.45 -2.97
CA VAL A 91 9.25 -0.03 -2.11
C VAL A 91 8.29 0.83 -2.89
N TRP A 92 7.00 0.53 -2.81
CA TRP A 92 5.92 1.41 -3.25
C TRP A 92 5.06 1.82 -2.07
N LEU A 93 4.50 3.02 -2.12
CA LEU A 93 3.60 3.54 -1.09
C LEU A 93 2.14 3.50 -1.55
N LEU A 94 1.23 3.16 -0.65
CA LEU A 94 -0.22 3.15 -0.90
C LEU A 94 -0.95 4.03 0.11
N SER A 95 -1.69 5.03 -0.38
CA SER A 95 -2.66 5.77 0.42
C SER A 95 -4.08 5.36 0.06
N SER A 96 -4.89 5.12 1.09
CA SER A 96 -6.33 4.84 0.97
C SER A 96 -7.13 6.04 1.47
N GLY A 97 -7.92 6.62 0.58
CA GLY A 97 -8.49 7.96 0.68
C GLY A 97 -7.95 8.82 -0.47
N PRO A 98 -8.67 9.83 -0.98
CA PRO A 98 -9.88 10.47 -0.44
C PRO A 98 -11.20 9.71 -0.70
N ILE A 99 -12.34 10.27 -0.25
CA ILE A 99 -13.70 9.74 -0.47
C ILE A 99 -14.56 10.74 -1.26
N GLY A 100 -15.45 10.24 -2.10
CA GLY A 100 -16.41 11.05 -2.85
C GLY A 100 -15.87 11.79 -4.07
N GLU A 101 -16.82 12.37 -4.81
CA GLU A 101 -16.59 13.29 -5.93
C GLU A 101 -17.38 14.59 -5.65
N PRO A 102 -16.71 15.74 -5.49
CA PRO A 102 -15.26 15.94 -5.51
C PRO A 102 -14.53 15.25 -4.33
N PRO A 103 -13.22 15.01 -4.45
CA PRO A 103 -12.44 14.33 -3.42
C PRO A 103 -12.49 15.03 -2.06
N PHE A 104 -12.72 14.24 -1.01
CA PHE A 104 -12.72 14.71 0.37
C PHE A 104 -11.80 13.87 1.26
N PRO A 105 -10.80 14.47 1.94
CA PRO A 105 -10.30 15.83 1.71
C PRO A 105 -9.68 15.99 0.31
N PRO A 106 -9.56 17.21 -0.23
CA PRO A 106 -8.99 17.44 -1.55
C PRO A 106 -7.46 17.32 -1.59
N ASP A 107 -6.81 17.48 -0.43
CA ASP A 107 -5.35 17.51 -0.33
C ASP A 107 -4.75 16.11 -0.17
N GLU A 108 -3.56 15.92 -0.74
CA GLU A 108 -2.75 14.73 -0.51
C GLU A 108 -2.26 14.64 0.95
N PRO A 109 -1.91 13.44 1.43
CA PRO A 109 -1.40 13.29 2.79
C PRO A 109 -0.04 13.98 2.96
N HIS A 110 0.09 14.82 3.98
CA HIS A 110 1.26 15.68 4.22
C HIS A 110 2.55 14.90 4.46
N ASP A 111 2.44 13.64 4.88
CA ASP A 111 3.55 12.76 5.23
C ASP A 111 4.05 11.91 4.07
N VAL A 112 3.33 11.85 2.95
CA VAL A 112 3.74 11.03 1.79
C VAL A 112 5.06 11.50 1.20
N GLY A 113 5.23 12.80 0.93
CA GLY A 113 6.49 13.33 0.37
C GLY A 113 7.71 12.98 1.22
N PRO A 114 7.70 13.28 2.53
CA PRO A 114 8.73 12.83 3.45
C PRO A 114 8.95 11.31 3.47
N LEU A 115 7.89 10.50 3.41
CA LEU A 115 7.99 9.03 3.37
C LEU A 115 8.60 8.50 2.07
N VAL A 116 8.25 9.08 0.93
CA VAL A 116 8.86 8.72 -0.37
C VAL A 116 10.35 8.98 -0.31
N ALA A 117 10.76 10.16 0.14
CA ALA A 117 12.17 10.51 0.27
C ALA A 117 12.89 9.63 1.30
N SER A 118 12.28 9.41 2.47
CA SER A 118 12.89 8.65 3.55
C SER A 118 13.05 7.18 3.17
N LEU A 119 12.09 6.55 2.49
CA LEU A 119 12.15 5.14 2.13
C LEU A 119 12.78 4.88 0.76
N ARG A 120 13.08 5.94 0.00
CA ARG A 120 13.48 5.85 -1.42
C ARG A 120 12.43 5.08 -2.23
N ALA A 121 11.16 5.36 -1.95
CA ALA A 121 10.06 4.68 -2.61
C ALA A 121 10.07 5.00 -4.11
N ARG A 122 9.75 4.00 -4.91
CA ARG A 122 9.70 4.07 -6.38
C ARG A 122 8.50 4.88 -6.87
N GLY A 123 7.44 4.88 -6.08
CA GLY A 123 6.25 5.66 -6.35
C GLY A 123 5.28 5.60 -5.20
N HIS A 124 4.24 6.40 -5.34
CA HIS A 124 3.11 6.44 -4.42
C HIS A 124 1.81 6.38 -5.22
N ARG A 125 0.93 5.48 -4.82
CA ARG A 125 -0.42 5.35 -5.38
C ARG A 125 -1.42 5.79 -4.35
N VAL A 126 -2.35 6.65 -4.78
CA VAL A 126 -3.55 7.01 -4.03
C VAL A 126 -4.72 6.24 -4.62
N LEU A 127 -5.41 5.45 -3.80
CA LEU A 127 -6.65 4.78 -4.16
C LEU A 127 -7.78 5.34 -3.30
N PRO A 128 -8.94 5.68 -3.88
CA PRO A 128 -10.06 6.18 -3.09
C PRO A 128 -10.48 5.17 -2.01
N GLY A 129 -11.00 5.70 -0.91
CA GLY A 129 -11.37 4.90 0.26
C GLY A 129 -12.85 4.51 0.32
N ARG A 130 -13.23 3.90 1.45
CA ARG A 130 -14.63 3.66 1.83
C ARG A 130 -14.90 4.32 3.17
N LEU A 131 -16.02 5.04 3.26
CA LEU A 131 -16.56 5.56 4.51
C LEU A 131 -17.92 4.92 4.78
N ASP A 132 -17.98 4.05 5.78
CA ASP A 132 -19.22 3.44 6.28
C ASP A 132 -19.52 3.94 7.69
N LYS A 133 -20.56 4.77 7.84
CA LYS A 133 -20.97 5.34 9.13
C LYS A 133 -21.27 4.27 10.19
N ARG A 134 -21.62 3.04 9.80
CA ARG A 134 -21.93 1.94 10.73
C ARG A 134 -20.68 1.41 11.45
N LEU A 135 -19.49 1.62 10.87
CA LEU A 135 -18.21 1.19 11.42
C LEU A 135 -17.55 2.25 12.31
N LEU A 136 -18.12 3.46 12.38
CA LEU A 136 -17.57 4.61 13.09
C LEU A 136 -18.06 4.68 14.55
N GLY A 137 -17.24 5.19 15.46
CA GLY A 137 -17.67 5.59 16.81
C GLY A 137 -18.58 6.82 16.82
N ILE A 138 -19.19 7.15 17.97
CA ILE A 138 -20.12 8.29 18.10
C ILE A 138 -19.45 9.62 17.67
N GLY A 139 -18.25 9.90 18.16
CA GLY A 139 -17.51 11.13 17.83
C GLY A 139 -17.14 11.23 16.35
N GLU A 140 -16.71 10.13 15.74
CA GLU A 140 -16.38 10.07 14.31
C GLU A 140 -17.62 10.29 13.43
N ARG A 141 -18.75 9.70 13.81
CA ARG A 141 -20.03 9.95 13.11
C ARG A 141 -20.46 11.41 13.20
N ALA A 142 -20.26 12.05 14.35
CA ALA A 142 -20.55 13.47 14.52
C ALA A 142 -19.66 14.32 13.62
N MET A 143 -18.35 14.04 13.57
CA MET A 143 -17.40 14.74 12.70
C MET A 143 -17.75 14.60 11.22
N VAL A 144 -17.96 13.36 10.75
CA VAL A 144 -18.38 13.07 9.36
C VAL A 144 -19.63 13.85 8.98
N THR A 145 -20.60 13.94 9.90
CA THR A 145 -21.85 14.66 9.67
C THR A 145 -21.63 16.16 9.63
N ALA A 146 -20.83 16.71 10.55
CA ALA A 146 -20.49 18.14 10.61
C ALA A 146 -19.74 18.60 9.35
N MET A 147 -18.78 17.80 8.88
CA MET A 147 -17.99 18.07 7.68
C MET A 147 -18.74 17.77 6.37
N ARG A 148 -19.95 17.20 6.44
CA ARG A 148 -20.71 16.71 5.28
C ARG A 148 -19.88 15.76 4.40
N ALA A 149 -19.05 14.94 5.02
CA ALA A 149 -18.18 14.02 4.31
C ALA A 149 -19.01 12.98 3.53
N PRO A 150 -18.68 12.70 2.25
CA PRO A 150 -19.37 11.70 1.43
C PRO A 150 -19.34 10.32 2.11
N VAL A 151 -20.49 9.66 2.20
CA VAL A 151 -20.60 8.29 2.75
C VAL A 151 -20.81 7.33 1.60
N GLY A 152 -20.01 6.27 1.54
CA GLY A 152 -20.06 5.33 0.43
C GLY A 152 -18.77 4.55 0.28
N ASP A 153 -18.79 3.65 -0.69
CA ASP A 153 -17.61 2.95 -1.19
C ASP A 153 -17.19 3.62 -2.49
N PHE A 154 -16.00 4.22 -2.51
CA PHE A 154 -15.46 4.94 -3.66
C PHE A 154 -14.26 4.22 -4.26
N ARG A 155 -13.89 3.05 -3.71
CA ARG A 155 -12.69 2.33 -4.09
C ARG A 155 -12.67 2.03 -5.58
N ASP A 156 -11.57 2.43 -6.20
CA ASP A 156 -11.29 2.16 -7.61
C ASP A 156 -10.59 0.80 -7.74
N TRP A 157 -11.40 -0.22 -8.04
CA TRP A 157 -10.91 -1.59 -8.23
C TRP A 157 -10.25 -1.80 -9.59
N ASP A 158 -10.61 -1.01 -10.59
CA ASP A 158 -10.01 -1.09 -11.93
C ASP A 158 -8.61 -0.47 -11.88
N GLY A 159 -8.47 0.74 -11.32
CA GLY A 159 -7.17 1.38 -11.10
C GLY A 159 -6.25 0.59 -10.16
N LEU A 160 -6.79 -0.15 -9.18
CA LEU A 160 -6.00 -1.08 -8.38
C LEU A 160 -5.42 -2.22 -9.22
N ARG A 161 -6.21 -2.79 -10.14
CA ARG A 161 -5.77 -3.88 -11.02
C ARG A 161 -4.74 -3.40 -12.03
N GLU A 162 -4.97 -2.24 -12.63
CA GLU A 162 -4.01 -1.59 -13.53
C GLU A 162 -2.67 -1.33 -12.82
N TRP A 163 -2.72 -0.78 -11.62
CA TRP A 163 -1.50 -0.55 -10.85
C TRP A 163 -0.78 -1.85 -10.47
N ALA A 164 -1.50 -2.94 -10.21
CA ALA A 164 -0.89 -4.23 -9.95
C ALA A 164 -0.13 -4.77 -11.18
N GLU A 165 -0.68 -4.63 -12.39
CA GLU A 165 0.00 -4.99 -13.64
C GLU A 165 1.28 -4.18 -13.84
N GLU A 166 1.19 -2.85 -13.70
CA GLU A 166 2.34 -1.95 -13.81
C GLU A 166 3.44 -2.32 -12.81
N MET A 167 3.08 -2.51 -11.53
CA MET A 167 4.03 -2.81 -10.48
C MET A 167 4.68 -4.19 -10.65
N ALA A 168 3.91 -5.20 -11.08
CA ALA A 168 4.45 -6.54 -11.30
C ALA A 168 5.45 -6.56 -12.46
N ALA A 169 5.16 -5.85 -13.56
CA ALA A 169 6.10 -5.69 -14.68
C ALA A 169 7.38 -4.97 -14.24
N GLU A 170 7.23 -3.83 -13.54
CA GLU A 170 8.36 -3.07 -13.03
C GLU A 170 9.23 -3.90 -12.07
N LEU A 171 8.62 -4.68 -11.18
CA LEU A 171 9.35 -5.52 -10.23
C LEU A 171 10.19 -6.58 -10.96
N VAL A 172 9.63 -7.26 -11.95
CA VAL A 172 10.35 -8.29 -12.71
C VAL A 172 11.56 -7.70 -13.45
N ASP A 173 11.41 -6.52 -14.04
CA ASP A 173 12.51 -5.83 -14.70
C ASP A 173 13.61 -5.46 -13.70
N VAL A 174 13.22 -4.88 -12.54
CA VAL A 174 14.18 -4.50 -11.49
C VAL A 174 14.94 -5.71 -10.96
N LEU A 175 14.28 -6.85 -10.74
CA LEU A 175 14.94 -8.07 -10.24
C LEU A 175 15.84 -8.71 -11.30
N SER A 176 15.58 -8.49 -12.59
CA SER A 176 16.40 -8.98 -13.70
C SER A 176 17.68 -8.15 -13.89
N ASP A 177 17.63 -6.85 -13.56
CA ASP A 177 18.76 -5.91 -13.69
C ASP A 177 19.73 -5.89 -12.48
N GLN A 178 19.38 -6.55 -11.37
CA GLN A 178 20.28 -6.65 -10.22
C GLN A 178 21.44 -7.62 -10.54
N PRO A 179 22.72 -7.21 -10.40
CA PRO A 179 23.83 -8.14 -10.52
C PRO A 179 23.68 -9.23 -9.45
N SER A 180 23.87 -10.50 -9.85
CA SER A 180 23.73 -11.64 -8.96
C SER A 180 24.52 -11.43 -7.66
N PRO A 181 23.98 -11.76 -6.48
CA PRO A 181 24.76 -11.65 -5.25
C PRO A 181 25.98 -12.55 -5.37
N THR A 182 27.16 -11.96 -5.22
CA THR A 182 28.43 -12.71 -5.18
C THR A 182 28.30 -13.75 -4.08
N PRO A 183 28.46 -15.06 -4.37
CA PRO A 183 28.43 -16.06 -3.31
C PRO A 183 29.61 -15.79 -2.36
N SER A 184 29.30 -15.69 -1.07
CA SER A 184 30.29 -15.64 0.03
C SER A 184 31.11 -16.91 0.11
#